data_AF-A0A930Q743-F1
#
_entry.id   AF-A0A930Q743-F1
#
_cell.length_a   1.000
_cell.length_b   1.000
_cell.length_c   1.000
_cell.angle_alpha   90.00
_cell.angle_beta   90.00
_cell.angle_gamma   90.00
#
_symmetry.space_group_name_H-M   'P 1'
#
loop_
_entity.id
_entity.type
_entity.pdbx_description
1 polymer ?
#
loop_
_entity_poly.entity_id
_entity_poly.type
_entity_poly.pdbx_seq_one_letter_code
_entity_poly.pdbx_strand_id
1 'polypeptide(L)'
;MTYLYTDEQRERIKKPMPDVWADAVHRVWNLRPDSPDVDWDNALWSIDKLTTLKPGVHEMDPILGMWLMSAMFMVEKHKGEFISEEQADTVYYLIGALISGRWERRDGMLRSAHRSLDSWNRRRRGWYRHREENQ
;
A
#
# COMPACT_ATOMS: atom_id res chain seq x y z
N MET A 1 -4.27 3.47 22.69
CA MET A 1 -4.52 3.80 21.28
C MET A 1 -5.29 2.66 20.68
N THR A 2 -6.55 2.91 20.34
CA THR A 2 -7.41 1.93 19.66
C THR A 2 -7.01 1.97 18.19
N TYR A 3 -6.37 0.93 17.68
CA TYR A 3 -6.04 0.83 16.25
C TYR A 3 -7.35 0.70 15.48
N LEU A 4 -7.77 1.75 14.78
CA LEU A 4 -9.05 1.82 14.05
C LEU A 4 -8.94 1.21 12.63
N TYR A 5 -7.95 0.32 12.47
CA TYR A 5 -7.76 -0.60 11.36
C TYR A 5 -7.54 -2.01 11.90
N THR A 6 -8.60 -2.56 12.46
CA THR A 6 -8.64 -3.94 12.93
C THR A 6 -8.38 -4.90 11.78
N ASP A 7 -7.93 -6.11 12.09
CA ASP A 7 -7.76 -7.18 11.09
C ASP A 7 -9.05 -7.38 10.27
N GLU A 8 -10.21 -7.14 10.87
CA GLU A 8 -11.51 -7.21 10.20
C GLU A 8 -11.68 -6.14 9.11
N GLN A 9 -11.27 -4.89 9.33
CA GLN A 9 -11.34 -3.85 8.31
C GLN A 9 -10.35 -4.11 7.17
N ARG A 10 -9.16 -4.63 7.48
CA ARG A 10 -8.17 -5.03 6.48
C ARG A 10 -8.71 -6.14 5.57
N GLU A 11 -9.30 -7.17 6.17
CA GLU A 11 -9.90 -8.27 5.41
C GLU A 11 -11.12 -7.82 4.60
N ARG A 12 -11.93 -6.90 5.11
CA ARG A 12 -13.04 -6.30 4.35
C ARG A 12 -12.56 -5.52 3.12
N ILE A 13 -11.44 -4.80 3.22
CA ILE A 13 -10.85 -4.06 2.09
C ILE A 13 -10.22 -5.01 1.07
N LYS A 14 -9.58 -6.09 1.51
CA LYS A 14 -8.95 -7.08 0.64
C LYS A 14 -9.94 -7.95 -0.12
N LYS A 15 -11.04 -8.35 0.53
CA LYS A 15 -12.04 -9.28 -0.04
C LYS A 15 -12.51 -8.94 -1.46
N PRO A 16 -12.78 -7.67 -1.84
CA PRO A 16 -13.18 -7.33 -3.21
C PRO A 16 -12.02 -7.20 -4.19
N MET A 17 -10.76 -7.23 -3.76
CA MET A 17 -9.60 -7.02 -4.63
C MET A 17 -9.22 -8.29 -5.38
N PRO A 18 -8.74 -8.20 -6.64
CA PRO A 18 -8.08 -9.33 -7.29
C PRO A 18 -6.85 -9.77 -6.46
N ASP A 19 -6.56 -11.07 -6.41
CA ASP A 19 -5.55 -11.64 -5.52
C ASP A 19 -4.18 -10.93 -5.57
N VAL A 20 -3.71 -10.57 -6.76
CA VAL A 20 -2.43 -9.87 -6.94
C VAL A 20 -2.42 -8.48 -6.29
N TRP A 21 -3.57 -7.79 -6.28
CA TRP A 21 -3.73 -6.50 -5.62
C TRP A 21 -3.89 -6.66 -4.11
N ALA A 22 -4.67 -7.66 -3.68
CA ALA A 22 -4.85 -7.99 -2.28
C ALA A 22 -3.51 -8.33 -1.60
N ASP A 23 -2.65 -9.09 -2.28
CA ASP A 23 -1.30 -9.44 -1.81
C ASP A 23 -0.40 -8.21 -1.66
N ALA A 24 -0.34 -7.35 -2.68
CA ALA A 24 0.46 -6.12 -2.63
C ALA A 24 0.00 -5.19 -1.48
N VAL A 25 -1.31 -4.98 -1.34
CA VAL A 25 -1.89 -4.18 -0.24
C VAL A 25 -1.57 -4.82 1.12
N HIS A 26 -1.73 -6.14 1.26
CA HIS A 26 -1.48 -6.86 2.50
C HIS A 26 -0.02 -6.76 2.96
N ARG A 27 0.95 -6.91 2.04
CA ARG A 27 2.38 -6.79 2.34
C ARG A 27 2.72 -5.42 2.91
N VAL A 28 2.25 -4.35 2.26
CA VAL A 28 2.47 -2.98 2.73
C VAL A 28 1.80 -2.72 4.08
N TRP A 29 0.57 -3.20 4.27
CA TRP A 29 -0.20 -2.98 5.50
C TRP A 29 0.42 -3.65 6.72
N ASN A 30 1.07 -4.81 6.53
CA ASN A 30 1.69 -5.57 7.61
C ASN A 30 3.17 -5.24 7.82
N LEU A 31 3.75 -4.42 6.94
CA LEU A 31 5.13 -4.00 7.05
C LEU A 31 5.32 -3.16 8.32
N ARG A 32 6.39 -3.46 9.06
CA ARG A 32 6.78 -2.74 10.27
C ARG A 32 8.20 -2.21 10.13
N PRO A 33 8.59 -1.17 10.90
CA PRO A 33 9.94 -0.61 10.82
C PRO A 33 11.03 -1.65 11.10
N ASP A 34 10.73 -2.62 11.94
CA ASP A 34 11.58 -3.75 12.34
C ASP A 34 11.42 -5.01 11.45
N SER A 35 10.55 -4.99 10.43
CA SER A 35 10.47 -6.09 9.46
C SER A 35 11.81 -6.31 8.77
N PRO A 36 12.21 -7.56 8.47
CA PRO A 36 13.47 -7.85 7.77
C PRO A 36 13.50 -7.19 6.38
N ASP A 37 14.69 -6.86 5.85
CA ASP A 37 14.83 -6.20 4.54
C ASP A 37 14.10 -6.95 3.41
N VAL A 38 14.07 -8.28 3.46
CA VAL A 38 13.36 -9.11 2.48
C VAL A 38 11.86 -8.78 2.39
N ASP A 39 11.21 -8.39 3.48
CA ASP A 39 9.79 -8.01 3.47
C ASP A 39 9.57 -6.67 2.78
N TRP A 40 10.51 -5.73 2.95
CA TRP A 40 10.50 -4.44 2.26
C TRP A 40 10.73 -4.61 0.76
N ASP A 41 11.72 -5.43 0.38
CA ASP A 41 12.01 -5.74 -1.02
C ASP A 41 10.84 -6.46 -1.67
N ASN A 42 10.19 -7.40 -0.97
CA ASN A 42 8.99 -8.08 -1.44
C ASN A 42 7.80 -7.13 -1.61
N ALA A 43 7.61 -6.17 -0.70
CA ALA A 43 6.55 -5.18 -0.81
C ALA A 43 6.77 -4.27 -2.03
N LEU A 44 7.99 -3.76 -2.23
CA LEU A 44 8.36 -2.96 -3.40
C LEU A 44 8.18 -3.76 -4.71
N TRP A 45 8.72 -4.98 -4.76
CA TRP A 45 8.57 -5.86 -5.92
C TRP A 45 7.11 -6.14 -6.27
N SER A 46 6.24 -6.28 -5.26
CA SER A 46 4.81 -6.49 -5.48
C SER A 46 4.15 -5.28 -6.15
N ILE A 47 4.55 -4.06 -5.81
CA ILE A 47 4.10 -2.84 -6.50
C ILE A 47 4.60 -2.82 -7.95
N ASP A 48 5.88 -3.12 -8.17
CA ASP A 48 6.46 -3.18 -9.52
C ASP A 48 5.76 -4.21 -10.39
N LYS A 49 5.43 -5.38 -9.84
CA LYS A 49 4.66 -6.42 -10.55
C LYS A 49 3.31 -5.89 -11.03
N LEU A 50 2.62 -5.04 -10.25
CA LEU A 50 1.33 -4.46 -10.66
C LEU A 50 1.47 -3.57 -11.91
N THR A 51 2.63 -2.95 -12.15
CA THR A 51 2.89 -2.15 -13.36
C THR A 51 2.99 -3.00 -14.63
N THR A 52 3.22 -4.31 -14.49
CA THR A 52 3.34 -5.23 -15.63
C THR A 52 2.01 -5.86 -16.04
N LEU A 53 0.95 -5.63 -15.25
CA LEU A 53 -0.36 -6.21 -15.50
C LEU A 53 -1.01 -5.57 -16.72
N LYS A 54 -1.44 -6.41 -17.68
CA LYS A 54 -2.14 -5.96 -18.88
C LYS A 54 -3.46 -5.25 -18.50
N PRO A 55 -3.82 -4.14 -19.18
CA PRO A 55 -5.16 -3.57 -19.12
C PRO A 55 -6.23 -4.65 -19.40
N GLY A 56 -7.41 -4.56 -18.77
CA GLY A 56 -8.50 -5.52 -18.96
C GLY A 56 -8.43 -6.83 -18.17
N VAL A 57 -7.28 -7.22 -17.61
CA VAL A 57 -7.12 -8.54 -16.94
C VAL A 57 -7.44 -8.50 -15.45
N HIS A 58 -7.47 -7.30 -14.85
CA HIS A 58 -7.76 -7.07 -13.43
C HIS A 58 -8.59 -5.80 -13.25
N GLU A 59 -9.54 -5.58 -14.15
CA GLU A 59 -10.50 -4.49 -14.00
C GLU A 59 -11.48 -4.82 -12.88
N MET A 60 -11.76 -3.81 -12.05
CA MET A 60 -12.68 -3.96 -10.94
C MET A 60 -14.12 -3.91 -11.40
N ASP A 61 -14.96 -4.74 -10.77
CA ASP A 61 -16.40 -4.56 -10.81
C ASP A 61 -16.77 -3.13 -10.33
N PRO A 62 -17.64 -2.39 -11.05
CA PRO A 62 -17.98 -1.01 -10.70
C PRO A 62 -18.57 -0.81 -9.29
N ILE A 63 -19.34 -1.77 -8.78
CA ILE A 63 -19.96 -1.72 -7.46
C ILE A 63 -18.88 -1.91 -6.40
N LEU A 64 -17.97 -2.85 -6.62
CA LEU A 64 -16.81 -3.04 -5.75
C LEU A 64 -15.86 -1.84 -5.80
N GLY A 65 -15.77 -1.14 -6.94
CA GLY A 65 -15.03 0.11 -7.10
C GLY A 65 -15.53 1.25 -6.20
N MET A 66 -16.86 1.39 -6.02
CA MET A 66 -17.43 2.38 -5.09
C MET A 66 -17.06 2.09 -3.63
N TRP A 67 -17.11 0.82 -3.22
CA TRP A 67 -16.68 0.41 -1.88
C TRP A 67 -15.20 0.71 -1.63
N LEU A 68 -14.34 0.39 -2.60
CA LEU A 68 -12.91 0.69 -2.52
C LEU A 68 -12.63 2.19 -2.50
N MET A 69 -13.45 3.01 -3.16
CA MET A 69 -13.35 4.45 -3.06
C MET A 69 -13.63 4.94 -1.63
N SER A 70 -14.66 4.40 -0.97
CA SER A 70 -14.90 4.69 0.46
C SER A 70 -13.73 4.22 1.34
N ALA A 71 -13.16 3.04 1.07
CA ALA A 71 -11.97 2.56 1.77
C ALA A 71 -10.77 3.50 1.60
N MET A 72 -10.53 3.99 0.39
CA MET A 72 -9.48 4.96 0.07
C MET A 72 -9.64 6.26 0.88
N PHE A 73 -10.86 6.80 0.98
CA PHE A 73 -11.15 7.97 1.83
C PHE A 73 -10.91 7.69 3.32
N MET A 74 -11.22 6.48 3.78
CA MET A 74 -10.95 6.09 5.16
C MET A 74 -9.45 5.98 5.45
N VAL A 75 -8.64 5.47 4.51
CA VAL A 75 -7.18 5.49 4.64
C VAL A 75 -6.67 6.94 4.77
N GLU A 76 -7.14 7.85 3.91
CA GLU A 76 -6.76 9.26 3.95
C GLU A 76 -7.12 9.95 5.27
N LYS A 77 -8.36 9.76 5.74
CA LYS A 77 -8.86 10.39 6.96
C LYS A 77 -8.12 9.92 8.21
N HIS A 78 -7.63 8.68 8.20
CA HIS A 78 -7.02 8.03 9.35
C HIS A 78 -5.51 7.79 9.18
N LYS A 79 -4.82 8.56 8.32
CA LYS A 79 -3.38 8.43 8.08
C LYS A 79 -2.54 8.41 9.35
N GLY A 80 -2.88 9.24 10.33
CA GLY A 80 -2.17 9.32 11.62
C GLY A 80 -2.29 8.09 12.51
N GLU A 81 -3.13 7.12 12.14
CA GLU A 81 -3.30 5.86 12.88
C GLU A 81 -2.49 4.70 12.28
N PHE A 82 -1.87 4.90 11.13
CA PHE A 82 -0.91 3.95 10.54
C PHE A 82 0.44 4.05 11.25
N ILE A 83 1.33 3.09 10.97
CA ILE A 83 2.70 3.10 11.52
C ILE A 83 3.46 4.35 11.05
N SER A 84 3.21 4.79 9.81
CA SER A 84 3.66 6.07 9.29
C SER A 84 2.68 6.60 8.25
N GLU A 85 2.77 7.90 7.96
CA GLU A 85 1.99 8.52 6.89
C GLU A 85 2.33 7.90 5.53
N GLU A 86 3.59 7.50 5.29
CA GLU A 86 3.98 6.83 4.04
C GLU A 86 3.35 5.45 3.87
N GLN A 87 3.16 4.71 4.97
CA GLN A 87 2.44 3.45 4.91
C GLN A 87 1.00 3.69 4.45
N ALA A 88 0.33 4.67 5.03
CA ALA A 88 -1.02 5.05 4.68
C ALA A 88 -1.11 5.55 3.23
N ASP A 89 -0.18 6.41 2.80
CA ASP A 89 -0.07 6.90 1.42
C ASP A 89 0.13 5.75 0.43
N THR A 90 1.00 4.80 0.76
CA THR A 90 1.26 3.64 -0.12
C THR A 90 -0.02 2.82 -0.31
N VAL A 91 -0.75 2.54 0.78
CA VAL A 91 -2.04 1.84 0.72
C VAL A 91 -3.08 2.66 -0.05
N TYR A 92 -3.17 3.96 0.20
CA TYR A 92 -4.07 4.88 -0.51
C TYR A 92 -3.83 4.82 -2.03
N TYR A 93 -2.57 4.94 -2.45
CA TYR A 93 -2.21 4.92 -3.87
C TYR A 93 -2.44 3.55 -4.52
N LEU A 94 -2.24 2.44 -3.79
CA LEU A 94 -2.57 1.11 -4.29
C LEU A 94 -4.06 0.94 -4.54
N ILE A 95 -4.91 1.37 -3.61
CA ILE A 95 -6.37 1.34 -3.79
C ILE A 95 -6.78 2.26 -4.95
N GLY A 96 -6.23 3.48 -5.00
CA GLY A 96 -6.47 4.44 -6.07
C GLY A 96 -6.06 3.93 -7.46
N ALA A 97 -4.95 3.20 -7.55
CA ALA A 97 -4.49 2.56 -8.77
C ALA A 97 -5.44 1.45 -9.23
N LEU A 98 -5.95 0.63 -8.29
CA LEU A 98 -6.89 -0.45 -8.59
C LEU A 98 -8.20 0.06 -9.18
N ILE A 99 -8.77 1.13 -8.60
CA ILE A 99 -10.05 1.71 -9.05
C ILE A 99 -9.91 2.62 -10.27
N SER A 100 -8.69 2.86 -10.76
CA SER A 100 -8.45 3.72 -11.92
C SER A 100 -8.70 2.97 -13.23
N GLY A 101 -9.80 3.29 -13.91
CA GLY A 101 -10.11 2.75 -15.24
C GLY A 101 -9.25 3.29 -16.39
N ARG A 102 -8.41 4.31 -16.14
CA ARG A 102 -7.44 4.83 -17.12
C ARG A 102 -6.03 4.38 -16.78
N TRP A 103 -5.34 3.81 -17.77
CA TRP A 103 -4.00 3.26 -17.61
C TRP A 103 -2.99 4.29 -17.07
N GLU A 104 -3.00 5.51 -17.60
CA GLU A 104 -2.05 6.57 -17.21
C GLU A 104 -2.24 6.98 -15.75
N ARG A 105 -3.50 7.01 -15.29
CA ARG A 105 -3.83 7.32 -13.89
C ARG A 105 -3.41 6.17 -12.98
N ARG A 106 -3.66 4.91 -13.38
CA ARG A 106 -3.21 3.72 -12.66
C ARG A 106 -1.69 3.74 -12.49
N ASP A 107 -0.96 3.94 -13.58
CA ASP A 107 0.50 4.00 -13.59
C ASP A 107 1.04 5.14 -12.71
N GLY A 108 0.45 6.34 -12.80
CA GLY A 108 0.82 7.46 -11.94
C GLY A 108 0.60 7.18 -10.44
N MET A 109 -0.48 6.47 -10.10
CA MET A 109 -0.75 6.04 -8.72
C MET A 109 0.24 4.97 -8.26
N LEU A 110 0.55 3.96 -9.08
CA LEU A 110 1.56 2.94 -8.75
C LEU A 110 2.95 3.54 -8.53
N ARG A 111 3.36 4.51 -9.36
CA ARG A 111 4.61 5.25 -9.15
C ARG A 111 4.61 6.05 -7.85
N SER A 112 3.48 6.60 -7.43
CA SER A 112 3.37 7.29 -6.14
C SER A 112 3.41 6.30 -4.97
N ALA A 113 2.75 5.15 -5.07
CA ALA A 113 2.85 4.07 -4.08
C ALA A 113 4.30 3.62 -3.89
N HIS A 114 5.01 3.34 -4.99
CA HIS A 114 6.42 2.94 -4.95
C HIS A 114 7.29 4.02 -4.29
N ARG A 115 7.13 5.30 -4.66
CA ARG A 115 7.91 6.41 -4.08
C ARG A 115 7.65 6.57 -2.58
N SER A 116 6.41 6.47 -2.13
CA SER A 116 6.08 6.56 -0.70
C SER A 116 6.73 5.41 0.08
N LEU A 117 6.62 4.16 -0.41
CA LEU A 117 7.22 3.00 0.24
C LEU A 117 8.76 3.06 0.28
N ASP A 118 9.40 3.45 -0.83
CA ASP A 118 10.85 3.61 -0.91
C ASP A 118 11.35 4.74 0.01
N SER A 119 10.64 5.87 0.08
CA SER A 119 10.93 6.94 1.03
C SER A 119 10.88 6.45 2.48
N TRP A 120 9.86 5.66 2.82
CA TRP A 120 9.73 5.07 4.15
C TRP A 120 10.89 4.12 4.47
N ASN A 121 11.24 3.23 3.53
CA ASN A 121 12.36 2.30 3.69
C ASN A 121 13.70 3.02 3.88
N ARG A 122 13.96 4.08 3.11
CA ARG A 122 15.18 4.89 3.24
C ARG A 122 15.25 5.55 4.62
N ARG A 123 14.14 6.12 5.10
CA ARG A 123 14.09 6.72 6.44
C ARG A 123 14.41 5.68 7.51
N ARG A 124 13.74 4.53 7.45
CA ARG A 124 13.97 3.38 8.34
C ARG A 124 15.44 2.98 8.38
N ARG A 125 16.07 2.77 7.21
CA ARG A 125 17.50 2.42 7.11
C ARG A 125 18.41 3.52 7.66
N GLY A 126 18.06 4.79 7.45
CA GLY A 126 18.78 5.93 8.03
C GLY A 126 18.77 5.93 9.56
N TRP A 127 17.63 5.60 10.18
CA TRP A 127 17.53 5.46 11.64
C TRP A 127 18.41 4.34 12.20
N TYR A 128 18.44 3.17 11.53
CA TYR A 128 19.28 2.06 11.96
C TYR A 128 20.77 2.39 11.88
N ARG A 129 21.22 3.00 10.78
CA ARG A 129 22.62 3.42 10.62
C ARG A 129 23.06 4.39 11.71
N HIS A 130 22.23 5.41 12.01
CA HIS A 130 22.53 6.36 13.07
C HIS A 130 22.54 5.68 14.47
N ARG A 131 21.74 4.64 14.69
CA ARG A 131 21.72 3.91 15.97
C ARG A 131 22.99 3.08 16.17
N GLU A 132 23.49 2.43 15.12
CA GLU A 132 24.72 1.64 15.14
C GLU A 132 25.97 2.52 15.33
N GLU A 133 26.00 3.72 14.75
CA GLU A 133 27.12 4.67 14.88
C GLU A 133 27.26 5.30 16.29
N ASN A 134 26.23 5.20 17.13
CA ASN A 134 26.19 5.79 18.49
C ASN A 134 26.15 4.74 19.62
N GLN A 135 26.51 3.49 19.32
CA GLN A 135 26.74 2.41 20.29
C GLN A 135 28.23 2.08 20.38
#